data_AF-A0A520QFU3-F1
#
_entry.id   AF-A0A520QFU3-F1
#
_cell.length_a   1.000
_cell.length_b   1.000
_cell.length_c   1.000
_cell.angle_alpha   90.00
_cell.angle_beta   90.00
_cell.angle_gamma   90.00
#
_symmetry.space_group_name_H-M   'P 1'
#
loop_
_entity.id
_entity.type
_entity.pdbx_description
1 polymer ?
#
loop_
_entity_poly.entity_id
_entity_poly.type
_entity_poly.pdbx_seq_one_letter_code
_entity_poly.pdbx_strand_id
1 'polypeptide(L)'
;MWKASEMRRAFLGINLLGLLLLGGCADDPEAAATLSVKGYVEAELDTLHAASVALQRAAPEPDADGWNARDDAEAVASMRREWARARAAYERIEGAIAVLFPHLDVSTDERYDGFIELEADADLFDGEGATGMHAIERILWADAHPPNVVAFESSLVGYAPARFPETEAEARRFRDALVARLIEDIETMRTQFAPLALDPATAFGGVIGSMGEQVEKISLAATGEDESRYAQTTLADMRANLEGGRQIYLAFQPWVRAHGPEADDEVAAGFDRLDAAYGALSGDSLPPVPEGWNPDEPDPAHLDGAYGRLWQRVSAEADPDSPTSLVGAMRAAARVIDVPIAP
;
A
#
# COMPACT_ATOMS: atom_id res chain seq x y z
N MET A 1 -13.86 23.39 -19.52
CA MET A 1 -14.98 22.56 -19.03
C MET A 1 -15.05 21.31 -19.88
N TRP A 2 -14.37 20.24 -19.44
CA TRP A 2 -14.42 18.94 -20.10
C TRP A 2 -15.39 18.01 -19.35
N LYS A 3 -16.19 17.27 -20.12
CA LYS A 3 -17.22 16.37 -19.60
C LYS A 3 -16.56 15.08 -19.09
N ALA A 4 -16.94 14.65 -17.89
CA ALA A 4 -16.46 13.46 -17.19
C ALA A 4 -16.62 12.13 -17.98
N SER A 5 -17.33 12.12 -19.11
CA SER A 5 -17.54 10.94 -19.95
C SER A 5 -16.36 10.61 -20.88
N GLU A 6 -15.41 11.53 -21.11
CA GLU A 6 -14.29 11.29 -22.03
C GLU A 6 -13.00 10.80 -21.33
N MET A 7 -12.96 10.84 -20.00
CA MET A 7 -11.80 10.42 -19.20
C MET A 7 -11.73 8.90 -18.99
N ARG A 8 -12.85 8.17 -19.17
CA ARG A 8 -12.92 6.70 -19.04
C ARG A 8 -12.25 5.91 -20.17
N ARG A 9 -11.68 6.58 -21.19
CA ARG A 9 -10.96 5.91 -22.30
C ARG A 9 -9.45 6.08 -22.26
N ALA A 10 -8.90 6.78 -21.25
CA ALA A 10 -7.47 7.03 -21.15
C ALA A 10 -6.70 6.04 -20.24
N PHE A 11 -7.40 5.22 -19.44
CA PHE A 11 -6.77 4.21 -18.57
C PHE A 11 -6.70 2.78 -19.16
N LEU A 12 -7.17 2.58 -20.39
CA LEU A 12 -7.07 1.29 -21.08
C LEU A 12 -5.84 1.18 -22.00
N GLY A 13 -4.75 1.85 -21.61
CA GLY A 13 -3.59 2.11 -22.46
C GLY A 13 -2.26 1.79 -21.78
N ILE A 14 -2.19 0.74 -20.98
CA ILE A 14 -0.92 0.15 -20.52
C ILE A 14 -0.89 -1.30 -20.98
N ASN A 15 -0.04 -1.53 -21.99
CA ASN A 15 0.59 -2.78 -22.40
C ASN A 15 -0.21 -4.09 -22.24
N LEU A 16 -1.17 -4.29 -23.15
CA LEU A 16 -1.56 -5.62 -23.62
C LEU A 16 -0.50 -6.22 -24.57
N LEU A 17 0.79 -5.98 -24.29
CA LEU A 17 1.93 -6.49 -25.05
C LEU A 17 2.59 -7.61 -24.23
N GLY A 18 1.94 -8.77 -24.23
CA GLY A 18 2.42 -9.96 -23.52
C GLY A 18 1.55 -11.21 -23.67
N LEU A 19 0.37 -11.12 -24.29
CA LEU A 19 -0.53 -12.27 -24.43
C LEU A 19 -0.46 -12.89 -25.84
N LEU A 20 0.74 -13.26 -26.30
CA LEU A 20 0.89 -13.92 -27.59
C LEU A 20 2.14 -14.81 -27.66
N LEU A 21 2.32 -15.68 -26.67
CA LEU A 21 3.13 -16.90 -26.76
C LEU A 21 2.56 -17.90 -25.73
N LEU A 22 2.43 -19.17 -26.14
CA LEU A 22 1.91 -20.35 -25.42
C LEU A 22 0.44 -20.73 -25.71
N GLY A 23 0.21 -21.27 -26.92
CA GLY A 23 -0.93 -22.15 -27.21
C GLY A 23 -0.86 -23.50 -26.47
N GLY A 24 -0.52 -23.48 -25.18
CA GLY A 24 -0.43 -24.63 -24.27
C GLY A 24 -0.81 -24.32 -22.83
N CYS A 25 -0.86 -23.05 -22.41
CA CYS A 25 -1.36 -22.66 -21.07
C CYS A 25 -2.88 -22.47 -21.03
N ALA A 26 -3.57 -22.40 -22.18
CA ALA A 26 -5.02 -22.31 -22.21
C ALA A 26 -5.72 -23.57 -21.65
N ASP A 27 -4.99 -24.70 -21.56
CA ASP A 27 -5.50 -25.97 -21.04
C ASP A 27 -5.30 -26.13 -19.52
N ASP A 28 -4.57 -25.22 -18.86
CA ASP A 28 -4.33 -25.22 -17.40
C ASP A 28 -4.62 -23.82 -16.82
N PRO A 29 -5.87 -23.58 -16.37
CA PRO A 29 -6.28 -22.27 -15.84
C PRO A 29 -5.55 -21.89 -14.54
N GLU A 30 -5.07 -22.86 -13.77
CA GLU A 30 -4.32 -22.64 -12.53
C GLU A 30 -2.93 -22.07 -12.84
N ALA A 31 -2.20 -22.73 -13.74
CA ALA A 31 -0.88 -22.28 -14.18
C ALA A 31 -0.96 -20.91 -14.88
N ALA A 32 -2.02 -20.66 -15.65
CA ALA A 32 -2.25 -19.37 -16.30
C ALA A 32 -2.46 -18.24 -15.27
N ALA A 33 -3.29 -18.47 -14.24
CA ALA A 33 -3.56 -17.48 -13.20
C ALA A 33 -2.28 -17.15 -12.41
N THR A 34 -1.60 -18.16 -11.88
CA THR A 34 -0.38 -17.98 -11.07
C THR A 34 0.77 -17.33 -11.85
N LEU A 35 0.94 -17.66 -13.14
CA LEU A 35 1.93 -17.00 -14.00
C LEU A 35 1.58 -15.52 -14.24
N SER A 36 0.30 -15.19 -14.42
CA SER A 36 -0.14 -13.80 -14.58
C SER A 36 0.08 -12.99 -13.31
N VAL A 37 -0.20 -13.56 -12.13
CA VAL A 37 0.09 -12.92 -10.84
C VAL A 37 1.59 -12.70 -10.67
N LYS A 38 2.41 -13.71 -10.97
CA LYS A 38 3.87 -13.59 -10.90
C LYS A 38 4.39 -12.45 -11.75
N GLY A 39 3.95 -12.36 -13.01
CA GLY A 39 4.36 -11.28 -13.92
C GLY A 39 3.93 -9.89 -13.43
N TYR A 40 2.74 -9.78 -12.82
CA TYR A 40 2.26 -8.52 -12.22
C TYR A 40 3.13 -8.10 -11.03
N VAL A 41 3.40 -9.02 -10.09
CA VAL A 41 4.22 -8.73 -8.91
C VAL A 41 5.67 -8.40 -9.29
N GLU A 42 6.25 -9.09 -10.28
CA GLU A 42 7.57 -8.75 -10.84
C GLU A 42 7.62 -7.31 -11.38
N ALA A 43 6.59 -6.90 -12.12
CA ALA A 43 6.52 -5.56 -12.70
C ALA A 43 6.37 -4.46 -11.64
N GLU A 44 5.61 -4.72 -10.57
CA GLU A 44 5.45 -3.78 -9.46
C GLU A 44 6.71 -3.72 -8.58
N LEU A 45 7.39 -4.85 -8.32
CA LEU A 45 8.70 -4.86 -7.66
C LEU A 45 9.76 -4.08 -8.46
N ASP A 46 9.75 -4.18 -9.79
CA ASP A 46 10.62 -3.38 -10.66
C ASP A 46 10.28 -1.88 -10.57
N THR A 47 8.99 -1.54 -10.50
CA THR A 47 8.52 -0.16 -10.35
C THR A 47 8.91 0.42 -9.00
N LEU A 48 8.71 -0.35 -7.92
CA LEU A 48 9.08 -0.03 -6.55
C LEU A 48 10.59 0.23 -6.46
N HIS A 49 11.42 -0.71 -6.94
CA HIS A 49 12.87 -0.54 -6.96
C HIS A 49 13.30 0.70 -7.76
N ALA A 50 12.75 0.89 -8.96
CA ALA A 50 13.09 2.04 -9.79
C ALA A 50 12.69 3.39 -9.14
N ALA A 51 11.56 3.43 -8.43
CA ALA A 51 11.13 4.60 -7.67
C ALA A 51 12.04 4.87 -6.47
N SER A 52 12.41 3.85 -5.69
CA SER A 52 13.34 3.98 -4.55
C SER A 52 14.74 4.44 -4.99
N VAL A 53 15.26 3.93 -6.11
CA VAL A 53 16.52 4.43 -6.70
C VAL A 53 16.39 5.89 -7.15
N ALA A 54 15.25 6.27 -7.73
CA ALA A 54 15.00 7.66 -8.12
C ALA A 54 14.87 8.58 -6.89
N LEU A 55 14.27 8.11 -5.80
CA LEU A 55 14.21 8.80 -4.52
C LEU A 55 15.61 9.06 -3.95
N GLN A 56 16.49 8.06 -3.96
CA GLN A 56 17.88 8.22 -3.52
C GLN A 56 18.63 9.25 -4.37
N ARG A 57 18.44 9.22 -5.69
CA ARG A 57 19.07 10.16 -6.62
C ARG A 57 18.52 11.59 -6.50
N ALA A 58 17.28 11.73 -6.04
CA ALA A 58 16.65 13.03 -5.84
C ALA A 58 17.08 13.70 -4.52
N ALA A 59 17.71 12.94 -3.60
CA ALA A 59 18.22 13.50 -2.35
C ALA A 59 19.25 14.62 -2.63
N PRO A 60 19.15 15.77 -1.92
CA PRO A 60 20.14 16.84 -2.02
C PRO A 60 21.57 16.33 -1.83
N GLU A 61 22.53 16.96 -2.50
CA GLU A 61 23.93 16.64 -2.24
C GLU A 61 24.27 17.03 -0.80
N PRO A 62 24.88 16.14 -0.01
CA PRO A 62 25.21 16.46 1.37
C PRO A 62 26.15 17.67 1.45
N ASP A 63 25.74 18.70 2.20
CA ASP A 63 26.55 19.87 2.51
C ASP A 63 26.44 20.26 3.99
N ALA A 64 27.04 21.40 4.37
CA ALA A 64 27.28 21.73 5.77
C ALA A 64 25.99 21.92 6.60
N ASP A 65 24.89 22.34 5.98
CA ASP A 65 23.58 22.57 6.60
C ASP A 65 22.62 21.39 6.45
N GLY A 66 23.04 20.30 5.80
CA GLY A 66 22.22 19.10 5.63
C GLY A 66 21.27 19.27 4.46
N TRP A 67 19.96 19.26 4.72
CA TRP A 67 18.96 19.74 3.75
C TRP A 67 17.62 20.00 4.43
N ASN A 68 16.76 20.82 3.83
CA ASN A 68 15.40 21.05 4.34
C ASN A 68 14.41 21.46 3.24
N ALA A 69 13.11 21.38 3.53
CA ALA A 69 12.06 21.70 2.55
C ALA A 69 12.03 23.16 2.05
N ARG A 70 12.68 24.09 2.75
CA ARG A 70 12.77 25.51 2.36
C ARG A 70 13.94 25.76 1.42
N ASP A 71 15.13 25.30 1.78
CA ASP A 71 16.35 25.61 1.04
C ASP A 71 16.59 24.63 -0.13
N ASP A 72 16.07 23.40 -0.02
CA ASP A 72 16.16 22.32 -1.03
C ASP A 72 14.81 21.96 -1.66
N ALA A 73 13.91 22.94 -1.77
CA ALA A 73 12.51 22.72 -2.10
C ALA A 73 12.27 21.85 -3.37
N GLU A 74 13.06 22.03 -4.42
CA GLU A 74 12.92 21.25 -5.67
C GLU A 74 13.34 19.78 -5.50
N ALA A 75 14.42 19.53 -4.77
CA ALA A 75 14.91 18.19 -4.48
C ALA A 75 13.95 17.46 -3.53
N VAL A 76 13.52 18.11 -2.44
CA VAL A 76 12.52 17.56 -1.52
C VAL A 76 11.20 17.27 -2.24
N ALA A 77 10.71 18.17 -3.11
CA ALA A 77 9.52 17.91 -3.91
C ALA A 77 9.70 16.71 -4.86
N SER A 78 10.89 16.53 -5.41
CA SER A 78 11.20 15.37 -6.26
C SER A 78 11.25 14.08 -5.46
N MET A 79 11.84 14.09 -4.27
CA MET A 79 11.83 12.93 -3.38
C MET A 79 10.42 12.54 -2.96
N ARG A 80 9.58 13.51 -2.53
CA ARG A 80 8.18 13.25 -2.15
C ARG A 80 7.39 12.61 -3.30
N ARG A 81 7.65 13.01 -4.55
CA ARG A 81 7.02 12.40 -5.74
C ARG A 81 7.49 10.96 -5.98
N GLU A 82 8.79 10.70 -5.88
CA GLU A 82 9.31 9.33 -6.05
C GLU A 82 8.92 8.42 -4.88
N TRP A 83 8.79 8.97 -3.66
CA TRP A 83 8.26 8.27 -2.50
C TRP A 83 6.81 7.82 -2.74
N ALA A 84 5.95 8.73 -3.20
CA ALA A 84 4.56 8.38 -3.52
C ALA A 84 4.46 7.33 -4.64
N ARG A 85 5.40 7.36 -5.60
CA ARG A 85 5.49 6.35 -6.66
C ARG A 85 5.95 4.99 -6.12
N ALA A 86 6.87 4.97 -5.16
CA ALA A 86 7.30 3.75 -4.48
C ALA A 86 6.15 3.16 -3.64
N ARG A 87 5.52 3.97 -2.79
CA ARG A 87 4.32 3.58 -2.01
C ARG A 87 3.24 2.95 -2.85
N ALA A 88 2.82 3.63 -3.93
CA ALA A 88 1.77 3.11 -4.79
C ALA A 88 2.13 1.77 -5.46
N ALA A 89 3.41 1.52 -5.74
CA ALA A 89 3.85 0.24 -6.28
C ALA A 89 3.84 -0.86 -5.22
N TYR A 90 4.29 -0.55 -3.99
CA TYR A 90 4.23 -1.47 -2.86
C TYR A 90 2.79 -1.85 -2.53
N GLU A 91 1.90 -0.88 -2.37
CA GLU A 91 0.50 -1.11 -1.99
C GLU A 91 -0.27 -1.97 -3.00
N ARG A 92 0.08 -1.89 -4.29
CA ARG A 92 -0.48 -2.77 -5.31
C ARG A 92 -0.12 -4.26 -5.12
N ILE A 93 0.92 -4.57 -4.35
CA ILE A 93 1.42 -5.93 -4.11
C ILE A 93 1.60 -6.29 -2.63
N GLU A 94 1.24 -5.41 -1.69
CA GLU A 94 1.39 -5.57 -0.23
C GLU A 94 0.93 -6.96 0.23
N GLY A 95 -0.30 -7.36 -0.13
CA GLY A 95 -0.82 -8.68 0.26
C GLY A 95 -0.02 -9.88 -0.25
N ALA A 96 0.75 -9.74 -1.34
CA ALA A 96 1.70 -10.76 -1.78
C ALA A 96 3.02 -10.68 -0.99
N ILE A 97 3.53 -9.47 -0.75
CA ILE A 97 4.79 -9.23 -0.04
C ILE A 97 4.69 -9.64 1.43
N ALA A 98 3.64 -9.23 2.15
CA ALA A 98 3.41 -9.57 3.56
C ALA A 98 3.38 -11.09 3.80
N VAL A 99 2.82 -11.84 2.85
CA VAL A 99 2.76 -13.31 2.93
C VAL A 99 4.10 -13.96 2.60
N LEU A 100 4.79 -13.49 1.55
CA LEU A 100 5.99 -14.14 1.01
C LEU A 100 7.28 -13.73 1.74
N PHE A 101 7.33 -12.50 2.23
CA PHE A 101 8.52 -11.87 2.77
C PHE A 101 8.21 -11.09 4.07
N PRO A 102 7.61 -11.70 5.10
CA PRO A 102 7.13 -10.98 6.29
C PRO A 102 8.21 -10.18 7.03
N HIS A 103 9.48 -10.59 6.95
CA HIS A 103 10.58 -9.82 7.54
C HIS A 103 10.98 -8.59 6.70
N LEU A 104 10.89 -8.70 5.36
CA LEU A 104 11.20 -7.59 4.46
C LEU A 104 10.02 -6.63 4.35
N ASP A 105 8.80 -7.12 4.52
CA ASP A 105 7.58 -6.33 4.71
C ASP A 105 7.78 -5.34 5.87
N VAL A 106 8.12 -5.85 7.06
CA VAL A 106 8.47 -5.01 8.23
C VAL A 106 9.59 -4.01 7.92
N SER A 107 10.72 -4.46 7.35
CA SER A 107 11.85 -3.53 7.10
C SER A 107 11.59 -2.52 5.98
N THR A 108 10.56 -2.75 5.16
CA THR A 108 10.19 -1.91 4.03
C THR A 108 9.04 -0.96 4.35
N ASP A 109 8.10 -1.35 5.20
CA ASP A 109 6.82 -0.64 5.38
C ASP A 109 6.25 -0.65 6.80
N GLU A 110 7.02 -1.06 7.82
CA GLU A 110 6.58 -0.91 9.21
C GLU A 110 6.49 0.57 9.60
N ARG A 111 5.52 0.91 10.45
CA ARG A 111 5.29 2.27 10.92
C ARG A 111 6.21 2.57 12.11
N TYR A 112 6.49 3.85 12.35
CA TYR A 112 7.48 4.27 13.36
C TYR A 112 7.22 3.68 14.75
N ASP A 113 5.95 3.65 15.18
CA ASP A 113 5.51 3.10 16.46
C ASP A 113 5.80 1.60 16.61
N GLY A 114 5.67 0.81 15.54
CA GLY A 114 6.01 -0.62 15.55
C GLY A 114 7.51 -0.87 15.80
N PHE A 115 8.39 -0.03 15.25
CA PHE A 115 9.83 -0.12 15.53
C PHE A 115 10.18 0.25 16.96
N ILE A 116 9.67 1.40 17.45
CA ILE A 116 10.08 1.92 18.76
C ILE A 116 9.43 1.21 19.96
N GLU A 117 8.39 0.41 19.73
CA GLU A 117 7.91 -0.54 20.74
C GLU A 117 8.99 -1.56 21.12
N LEU A 118 9.86 -1.93 20.18
CA LEU A 118 10.95 -2.88 20.39
C LEU A 118 12.19 -2.19 20.96
N GLU A 119 12.67 -1.14 20.29
CA GLU A 119 13.87 -0.41 20.67
C GLU A 119 13.79 1.04 20.20
N ALA A 120 14.13 1.98 21.09
CA ALA A 120 14.17 3.39 20.74
C ALA A 120 15.24 3.66 19.67
N ASP A 121 14.87 4.42 18.64
CA ASP A 121 15.78 4.81 17.57
C ASP A 121 16.40 6.19 17.85
N ALA A 122 17.72 6.21 18.02
CA ALA A 122 18.48 7.41 18.34
C ALA A 122 19.10 8.11 17.11
N ASP A 123 19.23 7.42 15.96
CA ASP A 123 19.80 7.97 14.73
C ASP A 123 18.89 7.66 13.54
N LEU A 124 17.95 8.56 13.28
CA LEU A 124 16.92 8.44 12.25
C LEU A 124 17.44 8.24 10.81
N PHE A 125 18.75 8.31 10.57
CA PHE A 125 19.34 8.38 9.23
C PHE A 125 20.25 7.20 8.89
N ASP A 126 20.62 6.36 9.84
CA ASP A 126 21.66 5.34 9.65
C ASP A 126 21.16 4.04 9.01
N GLY A 127 19.85 3.90 8.83
CA GLY A 127 19.25 2.69 8.26
C GLY A 127 19.21 1.52 9.26
N GLU A 128 19.36 1.79 10.55
CA GLU A 128 19.10 0.89 11.68
C GLU A 128 17.87 1.39 12.46
N GLY A 129 17.25 0.54 13.28
CA GLY A 129 16.02 0.92 13.99
C GLY A 129 14.85 1.13 13.03
N ALA A 130 14.29 2.34 12.98
CA ALA A 130 13.17 2.66 12.11
C ALA A 130 13.63 2.80 10.65
N THR A 131 13.17 1.88 9.79
CA THR A 131 13.59 1.79 8.39
C THR A 131 12.40 1.81 7.43
N GLY A 132 12.66 1.68 6.14
CA GLY A 132 11.60 1.57 5.14
C GLY A 132 10.97 2.91 4.73
N MET A 133 9.84 2.80 4.02
CA MET A 133 9.16 3.93 3.40
C MET A 133 8.59 4.91 4.43
N HIS A 134 8.05 4.45 5.56
CA HIS A 134 7.51 5.34 6.59
C HIS A 134 8.60 6.07 7.39
N ALA A 135 9.77 5.45 7.64
CA ALA A 135 10.91 6.17 8.22
C ALA A 135 11.37 7.32 7.29
N ILE A 136 11.44 7.06 5.98
CA ILE A 136 11.76 8.08 4.98
C ILE A 136 10.66 9.15 4.90
N GLU A 137 9.39 8.75 4.88
CA GLU A 137 8.23 9.65 4.88
C GLU A 137 8.27 10.62 6.06
N ARG A 138 8.52 10.08 7.26
CA ARG A 138 8.60 10.82 8.52
C ARG A 138 9.60 11.95 8.43
N ILE A 139 10.75 11.72 7.80
CA ILE A 139 11.80 12.73 7.59
C ILE A 139 11.40 13.69 6.47
N LEU A 140 10.87 13.19 5.35
CA LEU A 140 10.53 14.04 4.19
C LEU A 140 9.42 15.05 4.46
N TRP A 141 8.55 14.78 5.42
CA TRP A 141 7.45 15.65 5.84
C TRP A 141 7.64 16.28 7.23
N ALA A 142 8.85 16.27 7.79
CA ALA A 142 9.12 16.77 9.15
C ALA A 142 8.66 18.22 9.42
N ASP A 143 8.44 19.04 8.39
CA ASP A 143 7.91 20.40 8.49
C ASP A 143 6.38 20.51 8.52
N ALA A 144 5.66 19.40 8.29
CA ALA A 144 4.23 19.40 7.99
C ALA A 144 3.44 18.28 8.70
N HIS A 145 4.02 17.62 9.70
CA HIS A 145 3.34 16.54 10.43
C HIS A 145 2.00 17.01 11.04
N PRO A 146 0.91 16.24 10.88
CA PRO A 146 -0.37 16.59 11.47
C PRO A 146 -0.31 16.67 13.01
N PRO A 147 -0.98 17.65 13.65
CA PRO A 147 -0.92 17.79 15.11
C PRO A 147 -1.39 16.56 15.91
N ASN A 148 -2.36 15.80 15.40
CA ASN A 148 -2.82 14.57 16.04
C ASN A 148 -1.76 13.47 15.99
N VAL A 149 -1.03 13.35 14.88
CA VAL A 149 0.09 12.41 14.73
C VAL A 149 1.22 12.77 15.71
N VAL A 150 1.57 14.05 15.80
CA VAL A 150 2.58 14.52 16.77
C VAL A 150 2.12 14.25 18.21
N ALA A 151 0.85 14.47 18.53
CA ALA A 151 0.30 14.20 19.86
C ALA A 151 0.34 12.71 20.21
N PHE A 152 0.04 11.83 19.25
CA PHE A 152 0.17 10.38 19.38
C PHE A 152 1.63 9.98 19.62
N GLU A 153 2.53 10.29 18.68
CA GLU A 153 3.90 9.81 18.74
C GLU A 153 4.67 10.33 19.94
N SER A 154 4.47 11.59 20.31
CA SER A 154 5.14 12.18 21.47
C SER A 154 4.72 11.58 22.81
N SER A 155 3.66 10.75 22.82
CA SER A 155 3.25 9.97 23.99
C SER A 155 3.97 8.62 24.10
N LEU A 156 4.64 8.17 23.04
CA LEU A 156 5.30 6.87 22.98
C LEU A 156 6.63 6.87 23.75
N VAL A 157 6.93 5.75 24.38
CA VAL A 157 8.23 5.51 25.02
C VAL A 157 9.28 5.34 23.91
N GLY A 158 10.40 6.05 24.00
CA GLY A 158 11.45 5.99 22.99
C GLY A 158 11.26 6.96 21.80
N TYR A 159 10.20 7.77 21.81
CA TYR A 159 9.96 8.78 20.78
C TYR A 159 11.13 9.75 20.57
N ALA A 160 11.54 9.91 19.33
CA ALA A 160 12.45 10.94 18.84
C ALA A 160 11.71 11.84 17.84
N PRO A 161 11.70 13.18 18.01
CA PRO A 161 11.06 14.08 17.05
C PRO A 161 11.61 13.92 15.64
N ALA A 162 10.72 13.88 14.66
CA ALA A 162 11.11 13.95 13.26
C ALA A 162 11.79 15.29 12.96
N ARG A 163 12.81 15.23 12.10
CA ARG A 163 13.53 16.41 11.62
C ARG A 163 14.22 16.08 10.30
N PHE A 164 14.53 17.10 9.54
CA PHE A 164 15.46 16.95 8.42
C PHE A 164 16.89 16.74 8.93
N PRO A 165 17.79 16.20 8.08
CA PRO A 165 19.23 16.24 8.34
C PRO A 165 19.75 17.67 8.51
N GLU A 166 20.59 17.90 9.54
CA GLU A 166 21.11 19.23 9.89
C GLU A 166 22.62 19.36 9.61
N THR A 167 23.25 18.27 9.15
CA THR A 167 24.68 18.23 8.85
C THR A 167 24.97 17.40 7.61
N GLU A 168 26.13 17.63 6.99
CA GLU A 168 26.63 16.84 5.86
C GLU A 168 26.62 15.34 6.17
N ALA A 169 27.02 14.97 7.39
CA ALA A 169 27.11 13.58 7.81
C ALA A 169 25.71 12.93 7.90
N GLU A 170 24.72 13.65 8.40
CA GLU A 170 23.34 13.16 8.48
C GLU A 170 22.68 13.08 7.09
N ALA A 171 22.88 14.10 6.25
CA ALA A 171 22.36 14.08 4.88
C ALA A 171 22.95 12.92 4.08
N ARG A 172 24.25 12.65 4.27
CA ARG A 172 24.93 11.49 3.69
C ARG A 172 24.36 10.18 4.22
N ARG A 173 24.15 10.03 5.54
CA ARG A 173 23.56 8.80 6.12
C ARG A 173 22.14 8.58 5.61
N PHE A 174 21.29 9.61 5.59
CA PHE A 174 19.94 9.51 5.06
C PHE A 174 19.94 8.90 3.64
N ARG A 175 20.79 9.41 2.74
CA ARG A 175 20.86 8.93 1.35
C ARG A 175 21.54 7.57 1.22
N ASP A 176 22.73 7.43 1.81
CA ASP A 176 23.64 6.31 1.57
C ASP A 176 23.45 5.14 2.55
N ALA A 177 22.62 5.32 3.58
CA ALA A 177 22.26 4.30 4.57
C ALA A 177 20.75 4.05 4.61
N LEU A 178 19.92 4.99 5.11
CA LEU A 178 18.46 4.75 5.23
C LEU A 178 17.78 4.45 3.89
N VAL A 179 17.94 5.31 2.88
CA VAL A 179 17.35 5.07 1.56
C VAL A 179 18.02 3.87 0.85
N ALA A 180 19.32 3.69 1.05
CA ALA A 180 20.04 2.54 0.50
C ALA A 180 19.52 1.21 1.07
N ARG A 181 19.17 1.18 2.36
CA ARG A 181 18.59 0.02 3.05
C ARG A 181 17.26 -0.38 2.42
N LEU A 182 16.37 0.58 2.15
CA LEU A 182 15.12 0.33 1.42
C LEU A 182 15.39 -0.31 0.04
N ILE A 183 16.35 0.22 -0.72
CA ILE A 183 16.70 -0.31 -2.05
C ILE A 183 17.23 -1.75 -1.95
N GLU A 184 18.09 -2.03 -0.96
CA GLU A 184 18.65 -3.37 -0.73
C GLU A 184 17.57 -4.39 -0.36
N ASP A 185 16.62 -4.01 0.49
CA ASP A 185 15.52 -4.89 0.89
C ASP A 185 14.60 -5.20 -0.30
N ILE A 186 14.30 -4.20 -1.14
CA ILE A 186 13.55 -4.42 -2.39
C ILE A 186 14.32 -5.30 -3.37
N GLU A 187 15.63 -5.10 -3.52
CA GLU A 187 16.46 -5.95 -4.39
C GLU A 187 16.52 -7.40 -3.89
N THR A 188 16.51 -7.57 -2.56
CA THR A 188 16.41 -8.87 -1.92
C THR A 188 15.07 -9.52 -2.25
N MET A 189 13.95 -8.80 -2.14
CA MET A 189 12.62 -9.29 -2.56
C MET A 189 12.61 -9.68 -4.03
N ARG A 190 13.13 -8.83 -4.94
CA ARG A 190 13.23 -9.13 -6.39
C ARG A 190 14.01 -10.41 -6.66
N THR A 191 15.17 -10.56 -6.02
CA THR A 191 16.05 -11.72 -6.19
C THR A 191 15.40 -13.01 -5.68
N GLN A 192 14.71 -12.96 -4.54
CA GLN A 192 14.05 -14.12 -3.95
C GLN A 192 12.74 -14.47 -4.68
N PHE A 193 12.02 -13.48 -5.21
CA PHE A 193 10.77 -13.67 -5.93
C PHE A 193 10.96 -14.22 -7.35
N ALA A 194 12.02 -13.81 -8.05
CA ALA A 194 12.28 -14.23 -9.43
C ALA A 194 12.23 -15.76 -9.66
N PRO A 195 12.89 -16.62 -8.85
CA PRO A 195 12.80 -18.07 -9.00
C PRO A 195 11.55 -18.70 -8.35
N LEU A 196 10.76 -17.94 -7.60
CA LEU A 196 9.63 -18.46 -6.84
C LEU A 196 8.51 -18.92 -7.79
N ALA A 197 8.05 -20.16 -7.59
CA ALA A 197 6.81 -20.66 -8.16
C ALA A 197 5.68 -20.37 -7.18
N LEU A 198 4.73 -19.51 -7.58
CA LEU A 198 3.56 -19.19 -6.77
C LEU A 198 2.54 -20.33 -6.86
N ASP A 199 2.02 -20.75 -5.71
CA ASP A 199 0.82 -21.57 -5.67
C ASP A 199 -0.45 -20.69 -5.64
N PRO A 200 -1.61 -21.22 -6.06
CA PRO A 200 -2.86 -20.49 -6.10
C PRO A 200 -3.34 -19.99 -4.74
N ALA A 201 -3.10 -20.74 -3.66
CA ALA A 201 -3.58 -20.39 -2.33
C ALA A 201 -2.87 -19.15 -1.81
N THR A 202 -1.55 -19.08 -1.96
CA THR A 202 -0.76 -17.89 -1.64
C THR A 202 -1.13 -16.71 -2.54
N ALA A 203 -1.21 -16.91 -3.86
CA ALA A 203 -1.52 -15.83 -4.81
C ALA A 203 -2.93 -15.23 -4.62
N PHE A 204 -3.94 -16.08 -4.42
CA PHE A 204 -5.32 -15.63 -4.20
C PHE A 204 -5.56 -15.17 -2.76
N GLY A 205 -4.95 -15.83 -1.78
CA GLY A 205 -5.06 -15.50 -0.37
C GLY A 205 -4.51 -14.12 -0.02
N GLY A 206 -3.39 -13.72 -0.62
CA GLY A 206 -2.83 -12.38 -0.44
C GLY A 206 -3.80 -11.26 -0.83
N VAL A 207 -4.61 -11.45 -1.88
CA VAL A 207 -5.65 -10.48 -2.29
C VAL A 207 -6.72 -10.34 -1.22
N ILE A 208 -7.16 -11.46 -0.65
CA ILE A 208 -8.20 -11.48 0.40
C ILE A 208 -7.67 -10.76 1.64
N GLY A 209 -6.43 -11.04 2.04
CA GLY A 209 -5.76 -10.38 3.17
C GLY A 209 -5.70 -8.86 3.00
N SER A 210 -5.18 -8.40 1.85
CA SER A 210 -5.05 -6.96 1.55
C SER A 210 -6.40 -6.21 1.56
N MET A 211 -7.49 -6.84 1.14
CA MET A 211 -8.83 -6.22 1.24
C MET A 211 -9.34 -6.15 2.69
N GLY A 212 -8.93 -7.09 3.54
CA GLY A 212 -9.20 -7.05 4.98
C GLY A 212 -8.42 -5.96 5.71
N GLU A 213 -7.13 -5.80 5.39
CA GLU A 213 -6.20 -4.82 5.99
C GLU A 213 -6.65 -3.37 5.81
N GLN A 214 -7.50 -3.08 4.82
CA GLN A 214 -8.09 -1.75 4.61
C GLN A 214 -8.85 -1.23 5.84
N VAL A 215 -9.44 -2.14 6.65
CA VAL A 215 -10.15 -1.78 7.88
C VAL A 215 -9.19 -1.21 8.92
N GLU A 216 -7.98 -1.74 9.01
CA GLU A 216 -6.95 -1.25 9.92
C GLU A 216 -6.54 0.17 9.54
N LYS A 217 -6.19 0.39 8.27
CA LYS A 217 -5.74 1.70 7.74
C LYS A 217 -6.74 2.82 8.06
N ILE A 218 -8.05 2.57 7.90
CA ILE A 218 -9.08 3.54 8.26
C ILE A 218 -9.35 3.62 9.75
N SER A 219 -9.24 2.53 10.51
CA SER A 219 -9.57 2.54 11.94
C SER A 219 -8.50 3.25 12.77
N LEU A 220 -7.21 3.05 12.43
CA LEU A 220 -6.06 3.65 13.09
C LEU A 220 -5.95 5.17 12.85
N ALA A 221 -6.63 5.72 11.84
CA ALA A 221 -6.71 7.17 11.67
C ALA A 221 -7.33 7.88 12.90
N ALA A 222 -8.18 7.19 13.65
CA ALA A 222 -8.82 7.72 14.85
C ALA A 222 -7.83 8.17 15.93
N THR A 223 -6.68 7.50 15.99
CA THR A 223 -5.61 7.72 16.96
C THR A 223 -4.38 8.40 16.33
N GLY A 224 -4.41 8.70 15.03
CA GLY A 224 -3.26 9.24 14.30
C GLY A 224 -2.21 8.19 13.96
N GLU A 225 -2.62 6.91 13.95
CA GLU A 225 -1.80 5.73 13.66
C GLU A 225 -1.95 5.25 12.20
N ASP A 226 -2.68 5.99 11.36
CA ASP A 226 -2.92 5.58 9.98
C ASP A 226 -1.64 5.48 9.14
N GLU A 227 -1.77 4.83 7.98
CA GLU A 227 -0.65 4.31 7.19
C GLU A 227 0.35 5.39 6.76
N SER A 228 -0.03 6.24 5.80
CA SER A 228 0.78 7.37 5.34
C SER A 228 0.40 8.66 6.08
N ARG A 229 0.55 8.63 7.40
CA ARG A 229 0.11 9.70 8.32
C ARG A 229 0.86 11.02 8.17
N TYR A 230 2.12 11.01 7.71
CA TYR A 230 2.92 12.24 7.61
C TYR A 230 2.71 12.94 6.26
N ALA A 231 2.67 12.16 5.18
CA ALA A 231 2.35 12.61 3.82
C ALA A 231 0.85 12.88 3.66
N GLN A 232 0.01 12.34 4.55
CA GLN A 232 -1.44 12.42 4.54
C GLN A 232 -2.02 11.78 3.27
N THR A 233 -1.52 10.60 2.90
CA THR A 233 -1.87 9.90 1.66
C THR A 233 -2.52 8.52 1.86
N THR A 234 -2.99 8.21 3.07
CA THR A 234 -3.60 6.89 3.39
C THR A 234 -4.74 6.50 2.44
N LEU A 235 -5.52 7.45 1.90
CA LEU A 235 -6.55 7.10 0.91
C LEU A 235 -5.97 6.73 -0.46
N ALA A 236 -4.80 7.27 -0.84
CA ALA A 236 -4.08 6.82 -2.04
C ALA A 236 -3.56 5.39 -1.86
N ASP A 237 -3.08 5.04 -0.66
CA ASP A 237 -2.66 3.69 -0.33
C ASP A 237 -3.81 2.69 -0.50
N MET A 238 -4.97 2.99 0.11
CA MET A 238 -6.17 2.15 -0.02
C MET A 238 -6.64 1.99 -1.47
N ARG A 239 -6.48 3.03 -2.30
CA ARG A 239 -6.79 2.97 -3.74
C ARG A 239 -5.81 2.08 -4.50
N ALA A 240 -4.52 2.15 -4.17
CA ALA A 240 -3.49 1.30 -4.77
C ALA A 240 -3.68 -0.17 -4.36
N ASN A 241 -4.05 -0.45 -3.10
CA ASN A 241 -4.44 -1.78 -2.67
C ASN A 241 -5.64 -2.31 -3.47
N LEU A 242 -6.69 -1.49 -3.66
CA LEU A 242 -7.86 -1.88 -4.44
C LEU A 242 -7.51 -2.17 -5.91
N GLU A 243 -6.65 -1.34 -6.51
CA GLU A 243 -6.14 -1.55 -7.86
C GLU A 243 -5.37 -2.88 -7.96
N GLY A 244 -4.43 -3.11 -7.05
CA GLY A 244 -3.63 -4.33 -6.98
C GLY A 244 -4.47 -5.59 -6.78
N GLY A 245 -5.36 -5.56 -5.80
CA GLY A 245 -6.27 -6.66 -5.53
C GLY A 245 -7.16 -6.98 -6.73
N ARG A 246 -7.62 -5.97 -7.47
CA ARG A 246 -8.39 -6.16 -8.70
C ARG A 246 -7.55 -6.79 -9.81
N GLN A 247 -6.31 -6.34 -10.02
CA GLN A 247 -5.42 -6.92 -11.04
C GLN A 247 -5.08 -8.39 -10.75
N ILE A 248 -4.79 -8.71 -9.49
CA ILE A 248 -4.51 -10.10 -9.11
C ILE A 248 -5.78 -10.95 -9.26
N TYR A 249 -6.95 -10.45 -8.85
CA TYR A 249 -8.21 -11.18 -9.08
C TYR A 249 -8.49 -11.42 -10.58
N LEU A 250 -8.22 -10.45 -11.44
CA LEU A 250 -8.41 -10.60 -12.90
C LEU A 250 -7.57 -11.73 -13.50
N ALA A 251 -6.43 -12.07 -12.90
CA ALA A 251 -5.65 -13.25 -13.30
C ALA A 251 -6.43 -14.57 -13.09
N PHE A 252 -7.25 -14.64 -12.04
CA PHE A 252 -8.08 -15.80 -11.71
C PHE A 252 -9.47 -15.76 -12.36
N GLN A 253 -9.94 -14.59 -12.79
CA GLN A 253 -11.30 -14.40 -13.33
C GLN A 253 -11.68 -15.44 -14.40
N PRO A 254 -10.85 -15.77 -15.42
CA PRO A 254 -11.23 -16.78 -16.41
C PRO A 254 -11.52 -18.15 -15.79
N TRP A 255 -10.74 -18.54 -14.78
CA TRP A 255 -10.91 -19.80 -14.05
C TRP A 255 -12.19 -19.78 -13.21
N VAL A 256 -12.41 -18.71 -12.45
CA VAL A 256 -13.62 -18.51 -11.63
C VAL A 256 -14.87 -18.50 -12.50
N ARG A 257 -14.91 -17.70 -13.57
CA ARG A 257 -16.07 -17.60 -14.46
C ARG A 257 -16.45 -18.93 -15.12
N ALA A 258 -15.48 -19.80 -15.38
CA ALA A 258 -15.74 -21.11 -15.96
C ALA A 258 -16.45 -22.09 -14.98
N HIS A 259 -16.29 -21.88 -13.68
CA HIS A 259 -16.80 -22.78 -12.63
C HIS A 259 -17.95 -22.18 -11.80
N GLY A 260 -18.00 -20.85 -11.67
CA GLY A 260 -19.00 -20.12 -10.89
C GLY A 260 -19.11 -18.66 -11.35
N PRO A 261 -19.80 -18.37 -12.46
CA PRO A 261 -19.94 -17.01 -12.99
C PRO A 261 -20.62 -16.05 -12.01
N GLU A 262 -21.56 -16.54 -11.19
CA GLU A 262 -22.20 -15.71 -10.16
C GLU A 262 -21.20 -15.25 -9.08
N ALA A 263 -20.19 -16.06 -8.76
CA ALA A 263 -19.15 -15.67 -7.81
C ALA A 263 -18.26 -14.56 -8.37
N ASP A 264 -17.97 -14.57 -9.68
CA ASP A 264 -17.25 -13.46 -10.34
C ASP A 264 -18.08 -12.18 -10.38
N ASP A 265 -19.37 -12.29 -10.69
CA ASP A 265 -20.26 -11.12 -10.70
C ASP A 265 -20.33 -10.45 -9.31
N GLU A 266 -20.34 -11.21 -8.21
CA GLU A 266 -20.31 -10.67 -6.85
C GLU A 266 -18.97 -10.03 -6.48
N VAL A 267 -17.84 -10.64 -6.87
CA VAL A 267 -16.51 -10.03 -6.65
C VAL A 267 -16.38 -8.72 -7.43
N ALA A 268 -16.80 -8.69 -8.70
CA ALA A 268 -16.80 -7.47 -9.50
C ALA A 268 -17.66 -6.38 -8.86
N ALA A 269 -18.85 -6.73 -8.35
CA ALA A 269 -19.72 -5.81 -7.66
C ALA A 269 -19.08 -5.25 -6.37
N GLY A 270 -18.37 -6.07 -5.59
CA GLY A 270 -17.66 -5.63 -4.39
C GLY A 270 -16.55 -4.62 -4.70
N PHE A 271 -15.72 -4.92 -5.69
CA PHE A 271 -14.70 -3.97 -6.14
C PHE A 271 -15.31 -2.66 -6.63
N ASP A 272 -16.43 -2.70 -7.36
CA ASP A 272 -17.10 -1.50 -7.86
C ASP A 272 -17.70 -0.65 -6.73
N ARG A 273 -18.14 -1.26 -5.63
CA ARG A 273 -18.63 -0.54 -4.44
C ARG A 273 -17.51 0.18 -3.70
N LEU A 274 -16.34 -0.44 -3.54
CA LEU A 274 -15.16 0.23 -2.97
C LEU A 274 -14.62 1.32 -3.89
N ASP A 275 -14.51 1.06 -5.19
CA ASP A 275 -14.07 2.05 -6.18
C ASP A 275 -14.98 3.29 -6.16
N ALA A 276 -16.30 3.08 -6.13
CA ALA A 276 -17.26 4.18 -6.02
C ALA A 276 -17.11 4.97 -4.70
N ALA A 277 -16.82 4.30 -3.58
CA ALA A 277 -16.65 4.96 -2.29
C ALA A 277 -15.34 5.78 -2.23
N TYR A 278 -14.23 5.23 -2.71
CA TYR A 278 -12.96 5.94 -2.79
C TYR A 278 -12.99 7.07 -3.82
N GLY A 279 -13.66 6.87 -4.96
CA GLY A 279 -13.80 7.85 -6.03
C GLY A 279 -14.75 9.00 -5.69
N ALA A 280 -15.60 8.85 -4.67
CA ALA A 280 -16.45 9.94 -4.17
C ALA A 280 -15.69 10.98 -3.34
N LEU A 281 -14.45 10.66 -2.92
CA LEU A 281 -13.61 11.50 -2.08
C LEU A 281 -12.56 12.24 -2.93
N SER A 282 -12.32 13.50 -2.60
CA SER A 282 -11.32 14.32 -3.28
C SER A 282 -9.97 14.26 -2.59
N GLY A 283 -8.89 14.24 -3.38
CA GLY A 283 -7.53 14.16 -2.86
C GLY A 283 -7.19 12.76 -2.33
N ASP A 284 -6.05 12.68 -1.65
CA ASP A 284 -5.39 11.42 -1.27
C ASP A 284 -5.38 11.16 0.24
N SER A 285 -5.89 12.10 1.04
CA SER A 285 -6.05 11.95 2.48
C SER A 285 -7.39 11.31 2.83
N LEU A 286 -7.42 10.60 3.96
CA LEU A 286 -8.69 10.21 4.56
C LEU A 286 -9.54 11.46 4.89
N PRO A 287 -10.88 11.34 4.88
CA PRO A 287 -11.73 12.41 5.40
C PRO A 287 -11.39 12.69 6.87
N PRO A 288 -11.62 13.92 7.39
CA PRO A 288 -11.35 14.22 8.78
C PRO A 288 -12.10 13.27 9.73
N VAL A 289 -11.37 12.70 10.68
CA VAL A 289 -11.92 11.86 11.75
C VAL A 289 -12.84 12.73 12.63
N PRO A 290 -14.08 12.29 12.89
CA PRO A 290 -14.97 12.96 13.84
C PRO A 290 -14.39 12.97 15.27
N GLU A 291 -14.63 14.04 16.03
CA GLU A 291 -14.21 14.11 17.43
C GLU A 291 -14.84 12.97 18.25
N GLY A 292 -14.03 12.30 19.08
CA GLY A 292 -14.49 11.18 19.91
C GLY A 292 -14.84 9.91 19.11
N TRP A 293 -14.41 9.80 17.86
CA TRP A 293 -14.60 8.59 17.07
C TRP A 293 -13.95 7.37 17.76
N ASN A 294 -14.73 6.30 17.92
CA ASN A 294 -14.27 4.99 18.35
C ASN A 294 -14.66 3.99 17.25
N PRO A 295 -13.70 3.34 16.56
CA PRO A 295 -14.03 2.37 15.51
C PRO A 295 -14.76 1.12 16.06
N ASP A 296 -14.57 0.76 17.33
CA ASP A 296 -15.24 -0.39 17.95
C ASP A 296 -16.69 -0.10 18.37
N GLU A 297 -16.99 1.16 18.67
CA GLU A 297 -18.30 1.65 19.07
C GLU A 297 -18.58 3.03 18.46
N PRO A 298 -18.79 3.12 17.13
CA PRO A 298 -18.92 4.39 16.45
C PRO A 298 -20.24 5.08 16.83
N ASP A 299 -20.16 6.37 17.19
CA ASP A 299 -21.36 7.18 17.48
C ASP A 299 -22.26 7.24 16.23
N PRO A 300 -23.54 6.81 16.32
CA PRO A 300 -24.48 6.91 15.21
C PRO A 300 -24.60 8.30 14.58
N ALA A 301 -24.35 9.37 15.34
CA ALA A 301 -24.36 10.74 14.84
C ALA A 301 -23.26 11.03 13.81
N HIS A 302 -22.17 10.25 13.81
CA HIS A 302 -21.00 10.45 12.94
C HIS A 302 -21.01 9.55 11.68
N LEU A 303 -21.88 8.53 11.63
CA LEU A 303 -21.95 7.58 10.52
C LEU A 303 -22.35 8.23 9.18
N ASP A 304 -23.19 9.26 9.23
CA ASP A 304 -23.57 10.04 8.05
C ASP A 304 -22.48 11.04 7.59
N GLY A 305 -21.33 11.10 8.28
CA GLY A 305 -20.16 11.88 7.87
C GLY A 305 -19.41 11.24 6.70
N ALA A 306 -18.50 11.99 6.06
CA ALA A 306 -17.66 11.44 4.99
C ALA A 306 -16.77 10.29 5.49
N TYR A 307 -16.15 10.47 6.66
CA TYR A 307 -15.36 9.43 7.32
C TYR A 307 -16.22 8.23 7.73
N GLY A 308 -17.34 8.48 8.42
CA GLY A 308 -18.25 7.41 8.86
C GLY A 308 -18.77 6.55 7.71
N ARG A 309 -19.19 7.16 6.60
CA ARG A 309 -19.62 6.42 5.40
C ARG A 309 -18.49 5.61 4.77
N LEU A 310 -17.27 6.15 4.74
CA LEU A 310 -16.11 5.43 4.22
C LEU A 310 -15.81 4.23 5.10
N TRP A 311 -15.72 4.42 6.42
CA TRP A 311 -15.50 3.36 7.41
C TRP A 311 -16.57 2.27 7.29
N GLN A 312 -17.86 2.63 7.27
CA GLN A 312 -18.94 1.66 7.11
C GLN A 312 -18.82 0.86 5.82
N ARG A 313 -18.44 1.50 4.71
CA ARG A 313 -18.25 0.82 3.44
C ARG A 313 -17.07 -0.15 3.52
N VAL A 314 -15.91 0.31 3.97
CA VAL A 314 -14.70 -0.52 4.05
C VAL A 314 -14.94 -1.72 4.97
N SER A 315 -15.48 -1.51 6.17
CA SER A 315 -15.83 -2.58 7.11
C SER A 315 -16.85 -3.57 6.54
N ALA A 316 -17.86 -3.09 5.80
CA ALA A 316 -18.86 -3.97 5.20
C ALA A 316 -18.30 -4.82 4.05
N GLU A 317 -17.31 -4.32 3.30
CA GLU A 317 -16.68 -5.06 2.19
C GLU A 317 -15.57 -6.01 2.68
N ALA A 318 -15.02 -5.75 3.86
CA ALA A 318 -14.00 -6.59 4.51
C ALA A 318 -14.59 -7.75 5.33
N ASP A 319 -15.89 -7.74 5.64
CA ASP A 319 -16.54 -8.78 6.45
C ASP A 319 -16.48 -10.16 5.77
N PRO A 320 -15.72 -11.14 6.29
CA PRO A 320 -15.57 -12.45 5.65
C PRO A 320 -16.81 -13.34 5.76
N ASP A 321 -17.72 -13.05 6.70
CA ASP A 321 -18.93 -13.83 6.97
C ASP A 321 -20.13 -13.33 6.15
N SER A 322 -20.05 -12.12 5.61
CA SER A 322 -21.06 -11.57 4.71
C SER A 322 -20.88 -12.11 3.28
N PRO A 323 -21.84 -12.87 2.72
CA PRO A 323 -21.71 -13.38 1.35
C PRO A 323 -21.80 -12.28 0.29
N THR A 324 -22.22 -11.08 0.67
CA THR A 324 -22.34 -9.91 -0.22
C THR A 324 -21.18 -8.94 -0.09
N SER A 325 -20.24 -9.14 0.83
CA SER A 325 -19.01 -8.33 0.91
C SER A 325 -18.01 -8.75 -0.17
N LEU A 326 -17.04 -7.88 -0.49
CA LEU A 326 -15.95 -8.24 -1.38
C LEU A 326 -15.13 -9.44 -0.86
N VAL A 327 -14.72 -9.42 0.41
CA VAL A 327 -13.93 -10.51 1.02
C VAL A 327 -14.73 -11.82 1.03
N GLY A 328 -16.00 -11.80 1.42
CA GLY A 328 -16.88 -12.97 1.41
C GLY A 328 -17.11 -13.51 0.00
N ALA A 329 -17.28 -12.64 -0.99
CA ALA A 329 -17.40 -13.00 -2.40
C ALA A 329 -16.09 -13.62 -2.94
N MET A 330 -14.92 -13.07 -2.59
CA MET A 330 -13.62 -13.66 -2.97
C MET A 330 -13.44 -15.05 -2.36
N ARG A 331 -13.83 -15.24 -1.08
CA ARG A 331 -13.80 -16.57 -0.45
C ARG A 331 -14.75 -17.55 -1.14
N ALA A 332 -15.90 -17.08 -1.61
CA ALA A 332 -16.80 -17.89 -2.45
C ALA A 332 -16.18 -18.22 -3.80
N ALA A 333 -15.52 -17.25 -4.46
CA ALA A 333 -14.80 -17.44 -5.70
C ALA A 333 -13.69 -18.48 -5.55
N ALA A 334 -12.89 -18.44 -4.48
CA ALA A 334 -11.86 -19.43 -4.21
C ALA A 334 -12.43 -20.85 -4.05
N ARG A 335 -13.59 -20.99 -3.37
CA ARG A 335 -14.27 -22.28 -3.20
C ARG A 335 -14.76 -22.88 -4.53
N VAL A 336 -15.23 -22.08 -5.49
CA VAL A 336 -15.71 -22.63 -6.78
C VAL A 336 -14.58 -23.15 -7.68
N ILE A 337 -13.34 -22.74 -7.42
CA ILE A 337 -12.14 -23.21 -8.11
C ILE A 337 -11.26 -24.11 -7.23
N ASP A 338 -11.78 -24.60 -6.09
CA ASP A 338 -11.06 -25.47 -5.15
C ASP A 338 -9.71 -24.93 -4.64
N VAL A 339 -9.54 -23.59 -4.59
CA VAL A 339 -8.35 -22.96 -3.99
C VAL A 339 -8.56 -22.83 -2.47
N PRO A 340 -7.71 -23.47 -1.64
CA PRO A 340 -7.86 -23.42 -0.20
C PRO A 340 -7.44 -22.06 0.33
N ILE A 341 -8.36 -21.36 1.01
CA ILE A 341 -8.07 -20.10 1.72
C ILE A 341 -8.13 -20.38 3.22
N ALA A 342 -7.20 -19.80 3.97
CA ALA A 342 -7.21 -19.87 5.42
C ALA A 342 -8.56 -19.35 6.01
N PRO A 343 -8.97 -19.85 7.19
CA PRO A 343 -10.20 -19.42 7.86
C PRO A 343 -10.32 -17.91 8.04
#